data_AF-A0A849QJC2-F1
#
_entry.id   AF-A0A849QJC2-F1
#
_cell.length_a   1.000
_cell.length_b   1.000
_cell.length_c   1.000
_cell.angle_alpha   90.00
_cell.angle_beta   90.00
_cell.angle_gamma   90.00
#
_symmetry.space_group_name_H-M   'P 1'
#
loop_
_entity.id
_entity.type
_entity.pdbx_description
1 polymer ?
#
loop_
_entity_poly.entity_id
_entity_poly.type
_entity_poly.pdbx_seq_one_letter_code
_entity_poly.pdbx_strand_id
1 'polypeptide(L)'
;MKKLEMFILTGLVIIGTAGIVSAQQTLPDGGNGFDDAIEIDLGSYVTGHDIPVDAPEYFKLTNKVNAGQLLTIKVINPVVENRTIISNAKLYDIDGAILLPEYDNPLKNVVGAAESRSHLWLPGSQESSYTYYLSVGGGMVLDTVAGANYIITIDDNFDAGSQTDAGDTFETAMEITQGTHNGYLSGSLGTDTKDLYRLPVEAGTSLTVKVTPPSDRMRGFTLYDEDRIEIAAEYPSYPGAIANTTKEITYSGDIYIGITPYDDYGEYTLDLEITNETGIAGGEGLEAIEEKDEVGLPEDEVGLPEDEAGLPEDEAGLPEGEGGLPEGEGGLPEGEGGLPEGEGGLPGFEAIFAVAGLLSVAFLLKRK
;
A
#
# COMPACT_ATOMS: atom_id res chain seq x y z
N MET A 1 13.47 53.76 0.23
CA MET A 1 12.57 52.60 0.39
C MET A 1 13.12 51.45 -0.43
N LYS A 2 13.72 50.44 0.21
CA LYS A 2 14.16 49.20 -0.46
C LYS A 2 12.95 48.25 -0.50
N LYS A 3 12.60 47.75 -1.68
CA LYS A 3 11.58 46.69 -1.83
C LYS A 3 12.13 45.41 -1.21
N LEU A 4 11.38 44.85 -0.27
CA LEU A 4 11.59 43.51 0.27
C LEU A 4 10.78 42.56 -0.62
N GLU A 5 11.46 41.75 -1.43
CA GLU A 5 10.80 40.67 -2.15
C GLU A 5 10.63 39.49 -1.19
N MET A 6 9.38 39.13 -0.94
CA MET A 6 8.97 38.05 -0.07
C MET A 6 8.98 36.76 -0.90
N PHE A 7 10.02 35.95 -0.74
CA PHE A 7 10.04 34.58 -1.24
C PHE A 7 9.12 33.73 -0.36
N ILE A 8 7.98 33.29 -0.90
CA ILE A 8 7.14 32.28 -0.26
C ILE A 8 7.77 30.93 -0.59
N LEU A 9 8.56 30.42 0.35
CA LEU A 9 9.05 29.04 0.35
C LEU A 9 7.92 28.15 0.90
N THR A 10 7.12 27.55 0.02
CA THR A 10 6.21 26.46 0.41
C THR A 10 7.02 25.17 0.42
N GLY A 11 7.56 24.83 1.60
CA GLY A 11 8.24 23.55 1.82
C GLY A 11 7.21 22.42 1.86
N LEU A 12 7.32 21.49 0.92
CA LEU A 12 6.77 20.14 1.07
C LEU A 12 7.81 19.34 1.86
N VAL A 13 7.45 18.86 3.04
CA VAL A 13 8.27 17.92 3.80
C VAL A 13 8.07 16.55 3.15
N ILE A 14 9.07 16.10 2.38
CA ILE A 14 9.20 14.72 1.95
C ILE A 14 10.20 14.09 2.92
N ILE A 15 9.72 13.15 3.76
CA ILE A 15 10.59 12.28 4.56
C ILE A 15 10.76 11.02 3.71
N GLY A 16 11.93 10.91 3.10
CA GLY A 16 12.33 9.88 2.14
C GLY A 16 13.61 10.38 1.46
N THR A 17 14.54 9.50 1.16
CA THR A 17 15.92 9.80 0.71
C THR A 17 16.01 10.89 -0.35
N ALA A 18 17.07 11.70 -0.28
CA ALA A 18 17.26 12.97 -0.99
C ALA A 18 16.84 12.93 -2.48
N GLY A 19 15.61 13.36 -2.77
CA GLY A 19 15.17 13.66 -4.13
C GLY A 19 16.11 14.70 -4.73
N ILE A 20 16.84 14.31 -5.78
CA ILE A 20 17.60 15.26 -6.58
C ILE A 20 16.57 16.19 -7.21
N VAL A 21 16.39 17.39 -6.65
CA VAL A 21 15.66 18.45 -7.35
C VAL A 21 16.58 18.89 -8.50
N SER A 22 16.47 18.17 -9.62
CA SER A 22 17.11 18.58 -10.86
C SER A 22 16.45 19.88 -11.33
N ALA A 23 17.25 20.80 -11.87
CA ALA A 23 16.71 22.00 -12.49
C ALA A 23 15.74 21.59 -13.60
N GLN A 24 14.60 22.27 -13.71
CA GLN A 24 13.62 22.02 -14.76
C GLN A 24 14.28 22.16 -16.14
N GLN A 25 14.16 21.14 -16.98
CA GLN A 25 14.80 21.04 -18.28
C GLN A 25 13.76 21.14 -19.40
N THR A 26 14.18 21.53 -20.60
CA THR A 26 13.34 21.35 -21.79
C THR A 26 13.30 19.87 -22.13
N LEU A 27 12.09 19.32 -22.35
CA LEU A 27 11.92 17.98 -22.87
C LEU A 27 12.47 17.94 -24.32
N PRO A 28 13.39 17.02 -24.66
CA PRO A 28 13.82 16.86 -26.04
C PRO A 28 12.66 16.34 -26.91
N ASP A 29 12.72 16.56 -28.21
CA ASP A 29 11.78 15.95 -29.16
C ASP A 29 11.86 14.42 -29.03
N GLY A 30 10.74 13.76 -28.76
CA GLY A 30 10.69 12.31 -28.60
C GLY A 30 10.61 11.55 -29.93
N GLY A 31 10.67 10.22 -29.83
CA GLY A 31 10.50 9.31 -30.96
C GLY A 31 9.03 9.20 -31.39
N ASN A 32 8.78 8.58 -32.55
CA ASN A 32 7.43 8.33 -33.07
C ASN A 32 6.86 6.97 -32.63
N GLY A 33 7.65 6.15 -31.92
CA GLY A 33 7.27 4.87 -31.36
C GLY A 33 8.35 4.30 -30.44
N PHE A 34 8.22 3.03 -30.04
CA PHE A 34 9.16 2.39 -29.11
C PHE A 34 10.54 2.12 -29.73
N ASP A 35 10.61 1.90 -31.05
CA ASP A 35 11.86 1.57 -31.77
C ASP A 35 12.81 2.77 -31.88
N ASP A 36 12.27 3.99 -31.93
CA ASP A 36 13.00 5.26 -32.04
C ASP A 36 12.85 6.14 -30.80
N ALA A 37 12.36 5.59 -29.69
CA ALA A 37 12.16 6.31 -28.44
C ALA A 37 13.46 6.92 -27.91
N ILE A 38 13.37 8.15 -27.41
CA ILE A 38 14.53 8.91 -26.93
C ILE A 38 14.80 8.60 -25.47
N GLU A 39 16.04 8.26 -25.15
CA GLU A 39 16.45 8.02 -23.76
C GLU A 39 16.47 9.33 -22.96
N ILE A 40 15.84 9.31 -21.79
CA ILE A 40 15.83 10.41 -20.83
C ILE A 40 16.18 9.91 -19.41
N ASP A 41 16.62 10.83 -18.57
CA ASP A 41 16.89 10.57 -17.15
C ASP A 41 15.65 10.89 -16.29
N LEU A 42 15.73 10.55 -15.00
CA LEU A 42 14.79 11.04 -13.99
C LEU A 42 14.97 12.55 -13.83
N GLY A 43 13.87 13.27 -13.63
CA GLY A 43 13.92 14.72 -13.49
C GLY A 43 12.62 15.43 -13.83
N SER A 44 12.70 16.75 -13.95
CA SER A 44 11.58 17.62 -14.30
C SER A 44 11.79 18.20 -15.69
N TYR A 45 10.79 18.01 -16.55
CA TYR A 45 10.83 18.38 -17.96
C TYR A 45 9.65 19.28 -18.34
N VAL A 46 9.87 20.20 -19.27
CA VAL A 46 8.85 21.07 -19.85
C VAL A 46 8.82 20.89 -21.36
N THR A 47 7.63 20.68 -21.93
CA THR A 47 7.47 20.57 -23.38
C THR A 47 7.83 21.90 -24.06
N GLY A 48 8.69 21.84 -25.08
CA GLY A 48 9.11 23.00 -25.87
C GLY A 48 8.09 23.42 -26.94
N HIS A 49 7.17 22.52 -27.30
CA HIS A 49 6.21 22.66 -28.39
C HIS A 49 4.90 21.92 -28.07
N ASP A 50 3.91 22.16 -28.93
CA ASP A 50 2.63 21.46 -28.88
C ASP A 50 2.80 20.04 -29.44
N ILE A 51 2.28 19.04 -28.74
CA ILE A 51 2.29 17.62 -29.14
C ILE A 51 0.86 17.23 -29.56
N PRO A 52 0.64 16.86 -30.84
CA PRO A 52 -0.67 16.49 -31.35
C PRO A 52 -1.30 15.30 -30.62
N VAL A 53 -2.62 15.30 -30.52
CA VAL A 53 -3.41 14.23 -29.87
C VAL A 53 -3.21 12.85 -30.51
N ASP A 54 -2.93 12.80 -31.81
CA ASP A 54 -2.78 11.58 -32.63
C ASP A 54 -1.31 11.22 -32.92
N ALA A 55 -0.35 12.00 -32.40
CA ALA A 55 1.07 11.77 -32.57
C ALA A 55 1.81 11.99 -31.23
N PRO A 56 1.63 11.09 -30.24
CA PRO A 56 2.39 11.14 -29.00
C PRO A 56 3.89 10.94 -29.27
N GLU A 57 4.71 11.51 -28.39
CA GLU A 57 6.15 11.37 -28.42
C GLU A 57 6.62 10.32 -27.43
N TYR A 58 7.61 9.51 -27.84
CA TYR A 58 8.06 8.35 -27.07
C TYR A 58 9.47 8.52 -26.52
N PHE A 59 9.60 8.17 -25.24
CA PHE A 59 10.82 8.23 -24.46
C PHE A 59 11.10 6.89 -23.78
N LYS A 60 12.35 6.68 -23.37
CA LYS A 60 12.81 5.44 -22.73
C LYS A 60 13.58 5.74 -21.44
N LEU A 61 13.23 5.04 -20.37
CA LEU A 61 13.91 5.08 -19.08
C LEU A 61 14.71 3.79 -18.92
N THR A 62 15.98 3.78 -19.36
CA THR A 62 16.82 2.57 -19.35
C THR A 62 17.48 2.35 -17.99
N ASN A 63 17.12 1.26 -17.30
CA ASN A 63 17.69 0.85 -16.00
C ASN A 63 17.69 1.98 -14.96
N LYS A 64 16.60 2.75 -14.90
CA LYS A 64 16.44 3.91 -14.00
C LYS A 64 15.65 3.58 -12.75
N VAL A 65 15.01 2.42 -12.70
CA VAL A 65 14.11 1.98 -11.62
C VAL A 65 14.51 0.58 -11.24
N ASN A 66 14.93 0.38 -10.00
CA ASN A 66 15.24 -0.92 -9.45
C ASN A 66 13.99 -1.57 -8.83
N ALA A 67 14.04 -2.89 -8.62
CA ALA A 67 13.02 -3.58 -7.82
C ALA A 67 12.85 -2.90 -6.45
N GLY A 68 11.60 -2.65 -6.04
CA GLY A 68 11.29 -1.98 -4.79
C GLY A 68 11.42 -0.44 -4.84
N GLN A 69 11.49 0.17 -6.04
CA GLN A 69 11.45 1.62 -6.20
C GLN A 69 10.16 2.08 -6.90
N LEU A 70 9.42 2.98 -6.25
CA LEU A 70 8.16 3.51 -6.78
C LEU A 70 8.46 4.59 -7.82
N LEU A 71 8.22 4.29 -9.10
CA LEU A 71 8.29 5.27 -10.18
C LEU A 71 7.03 6.15 -10.17
N THR A 72 7.22 7.47 -10.06
CA THR A 72 6.15 8.46 -10.18
C THR A 72 6.35 9.32 -11.42
N ILE A 73 5.33 9.40 -12.27
CA ILE A 73 5.23 10.32 -13.40
C ILE A 73 4.11 11.32 -13.13
N LYS A 74 4.46 12.53 -12.68
CA LYS A 74 3.51 13.62 -12.47
C LYS A 74 3.47 14.56 -13.66
N VAL A 75 2.31 14.71 -14.25
CA VAL A 75 2.01 15.63 -15.35
C VAL A 75 1.31 16.86 -14.79
N ILE A 76 1.80 18.05 -15.10
CA ILE A 76 1.20 19.33 -14.69
C ILE A 76 0.86 20.13 -15.96
N ASN A 77 -0.40 20.48 -16.11
CA ASN A 77 -0.89 21.25 -17.25
C ASN A 77 -0.38 22.69 -17.19
N PRO A 78 -0.03 23.29 -18.35
CA PRO A 78 0.28 24.71 -18.39
C PRO A 78 -0.99 25.54 -18.15
N VAL A 79 -0.83 26.69 -17.49
CA VAL A 79 -1.93 27.65 -17.32
C VAL A 79 -2.10 28.43 -18.62
N VAL A 80 -3.19 28.18 -19.34
CA VAL A 80 -3.53 28.91 -20.57
C VAL A 80 -4.90 29.56 -20.41
N GLU A 81 -4.96 30.88 -20.57
CA GLU A 81 -6.21 31.64 -20.39
C GLU A 81 -7.33 31.10 -21.28
N ASN A 82 -8.50 30.88 -20.67
CA ASN A 82 -9.73 30.46 -21.34
C ASN A 82 -9.63 29.12 -22.12
N ARG A 83 -8.70 28.23 -21.77
CA ARG A 83 -8.61 26.88 -22.35
C ARG A 83 -8.48 25.81 -21.26
N THR A 84 -9.25 24.74 -21.40
CA THR A 84 -8.98 23.49 -20.69
C THR A 84 -7.91 22.73 -21.46
N ILE A 85 -6.85 22.31 -20.78
CA ILE A 85 -5.76 21.52 -21.36
C ILE A 85 -5.63 20.24 -20.54
N ILE A 86 -5.40 19.13 -21.23
CA ILE A 86 -5.19 17.82 -20.59
C ILE A 86 -3.98 17.19 -21.28
N SER A 87 -2.81 17.40 -20.66
CA SER A 87 -1.58 16.72 -21.02
C SER A 87 -1.60 15.31 -20.42
N ASN A 88 -1.17 14.32 -21.19
CA ASN A 88 -1.19 12.92 -20.75
C ASN A 88 0.19 12.29 -20.77
N ALA A 89 0.33 11.26 -19.96
CA ALA A 89 1.43 10.32 -20.00
C ALA A 89 0.88 8.90 -20.03
N LYS A 90 1.60 7.97 -20.64
CA LYS A 90 1.39 6.54 -20.45
C LYS A 90 2.72 5.86 -20.26
N LEU A 91 2.76 4.92 -19.32
CA LEU A 91 3.92 4.10 -19.04
C LEU A 91 3.71 2.72 -19.69
N TYR A 92 4.78 2.15 -20.21
CA TYR A 92 4.78 0.82 -20.80
C TYR A 92 5.99 0.02 -20.31
N ASP A 93 5.83 -1.28 -20.21
CA ASP A 93 6.95 -2.20 -19.97
C ASP A 93 7.89 -2.27 -21.19
N ILE A 94 8.95 -3.07 -21.05
CA ILE A 94 9.95 -3.25 -22.11
C ILE A 94 9.38 -3.90 -23.38
N ASP A 95 8.27 -4.64 -23.26
CA ASP A 95 7.58 -5.30 -24.37
C ASP A 95 6.50 -4.40 -25.01
N GLY A 96 6.30 -3.20 -24.47
CA GLY A 96 5.35 -2.20 -24.96
C GLY A 96 3.92 -2.39 -24.46
N ALA A 97 3.68 -3.22 -23.46
CA ALA A 97 2.37 -3.33 -22.81
C ALA A 97 2.15 -2.16 -21.85
N ILE A 98 0.92 -1.62 -21.82
CA ILE A 98 0.57 -0.47 -20.97
C ILE A 98 0.60 -0.89 -19.50
N LEU A 99 1.34 -0.13 -18.69
CA LEU A 99 1.37 -0.24 -17.24
C LEU A 99 0.37 0.74 -16.64
N LEU A 100 -0.60 0.20 -15.91
CA LEU A 100 -1.73 0.90 -15.27
C LEU A 100 -2.53 1.81 -16.21
N PRO A 101 -3.63 1.33 -16.80
CA PRO A 101 -4.49 2.16 -17.63
C PRO A 101 -5.07 3.33 -16.82
N GLU A 102 -5.34 4.46 -17.49
CA GLU A 102 -5.75 5.75 -16.90
C GLU A 102 -7.01 5.70 -15.98
N TYR A 103 -7.75 4.59 -15.99
CA TYR A 103 -8.93 4.39 -15.16
C TYR A 103 -8.63 3.78 -13.79
N ASP A 104 -7.52 3.08 -13.64
CA ASP A 104 -7.18 2.31 -12.44
C ASP A 104 -6.19 3.05 -11.52
N ASN A 105 -5.95 4.33 -11.79
CA ASN A 105 -5.03 5.14 -11.02
C ASN A 105 -5.74 5.76 -9.80
N PRO A 106 -5.36 5.40 -8.55
CA PRO A 106 -6.05 5.85 -7.34
C PRO A 106 -5.89 7.35 -7.04
N LEU A 107 -4.91 8.04 -7.66
CA LEU A 107 -4.67 9.47 -7.45
C LEU A 107 -5.28 10.38 -8.51
N LYS A 108 -6.25 9.87 -9.28
CA LYS A 108 -6.92 10.60 -10.37
C LYS A 108 -7.51 11.96 -9.98
N ASN A 109 -7.84 12.19 -8.69
CA ASN A 109 -8.62 13.35 -8.25
C ASN A 109 -8.19 13.93 -6.90
N VAL A 110 -6.93 14.38 -6.76
CA VAL A 110 -6.60 15.31 -5.66
C VAL A 110 -7.10 16.71 -6.05
N VAL A 111 -7.85 17.35 -5.15
CA VAL A 111 -8.56 18.63 -5.34
C VAL A 111 -7.65 19.68 -6.02
N GLY A 112 -8.03 20.12 -7.23
CA GLY A 112 -7.17 20.87 -8.17
C GLY A 112 -6.93 20.18 -9.52
N ALA A 113 -7.52 18.99 -9.72
CA ALA A 113 -7.37 18.04 -10.84
C ALA A 113 -7.53 18.56 -12.30
N ALA A 114 -7.84 19.84 -12.54
CA ALA A 114 -7.66 20.44 -13.86
C ALA A 114 -6.18 20.73 -14.17
N GLU A 115 -5.31 20.79 -13.16
CA GLU A 115 -3.96 21.31 -13.27
C GLU A 115 -2.85 20.23 -13.20
N SER A 116 -3.11 19.02 -12.67
CA SER A 116 -2.10 17.94 -12.68
C SER A 116 -2.67 16.52 -12.51
N ARG A 117 -1.89 15.51 -12.91
CA ARG A 117 -2.15 14.06 -12.83
C ARG A 117 -0.85 13.34 -12.44
N SER A 118 -0.94 12.16 -11.82
CA SER A 118 0.23 11.34 -11.50
C SER A 118 0.01 9.90 -11.94
N HIS A 119 1.04 9.20 -12.43
CA HIS A 119 1.10 7.75 -12.63
C HIS A 119 2.14 7.16 -11.68
N LEU A 120 1.82 6.04 -11.03
CA LEU A 120 2.63 5.41 -10.00
C LEU A 120 2.88 3.97 -10.41
N TRP A 121 4.11 3.48 -10.41
CA TRP A 121 4.41 2.09 -10.75
C TRP A 121 5.51 1.55 -9.84
N LEU A 122 5.25 0.45 -9.12
CA LEU A 122 6.24 -0.20 -8.26
C LEU A 122 6.53 -1.62 -8.78
N PRO A 123 7.68 -1.86 -9.42
CA PRO A 123 8.05 -3.19 -9.86
C PRO A 123 8.60 -4.04 -8.71
N GLY A 124 8.25 -5.32 -8.75
CA GLY A 124 8.75 -6.29 -7.78
C GLY A 124 10.12 -6.87 -8.12
N SER A 125 10.47 -7.97 -7.46
CA SER A 125 11.78 -8.61 -7.44
C SER A 125 12.12 -9.47 -8.66
N GLN A 126 11.29 -9.47 -9.71
CA GLN A 126 11.48 -10.35 -10.88
C GLN A 126 12.74 -10.01 -11.67
N GLU A 127 13.14 -8.73 -11.69
CA GLU A 127 14.41 -8.24 -12.25
C GLU A 127 15.06 -7.24 -11.28
N SER A 128 16.40 -7.17 -11.26
CA SER A 128 17.09 -6.21 -10.38
C SER A 128 16.90 -4.74 -10.80
N SER A 129 16.64 -4.50 -12.08
CA SER A 129 16.44 -3.16 -12.66
C SER A 129 15.60 -3.24 -13.92
N TYR A 130 14.78 -2.23 -14.14
CA TYR A 130 13.77 -2.21 -15.17
C TYR A 130 14.01 -1.11 -16.19
N THR A 131 13.58 -1.39 -17.40
CA THR A 131 13.51 -0.41 -18.48
C THR A 131 12.07 -0.21 -18.89
N TYR A 132 11.65 1.05 -18.98
CA TYR A 132 10.28 1.42 -19.34
C TYR A 132 10.25 2.34 -20.55
N TYR A 133 9.14 2.32 -21.27
CA TYR A 133 8.79 3.36 -22.23
C TYR A 133 7.77 4.33 -21.64
N LEU A 134 7.89 5.60 -21.98
CA LEU A 134 6.99 6.67 -21.60
C LEU A 134 6.50 7.36 -22.88
N SER A 135 5.19 7.41 -23.10
CA SER A 135 4.62 8.32 -24.09
C SER A 135 4.18 9.62 -23.43
N VAL A 136 4.58 10.75 -23.98
CA VAL A 136 4.20 12.11 -23.58
C VAL A 136 3.24 12.67 -24.62
N GLY A 137 2.17 13.30 -24.14
CA GLY A 137 1.07 13.70 -25.00
C GLY A 137 0.28 12.49 -25.50
N GLY A 138 -0.38 12.65 -26.64
CA GLY A 138 -1.47 11.76 -27.01
C GLY A 138 -2.65 11.87 -26.04
N GLY A 139 -3.84 11.55 -26.50
CA GLY A 139 -5.03 11.69 -25.67
C GLY A 139 -6.29 11.33 -26.45
N MET A 140 -7.45 11.53 -25.83
CA MET A 140 -8.71 11.25 -26.53
C MET A 140 -9.23 12.44 -27.34
N VAL A 141 -8.94 13.68 -26.94
CA VAL A 141 -9.69 14.86 -27.44
C VAL A 141 -8.84 16.10 -27.71
N LEU A 142 -7.72 16.32 -27.01
CA LEU A 142 -6.97 17.59 -27.06
C LEU A 142 -5.47 17.34 -27.20
N ASP A 143 -4.81 18.27 -27.89
CA ASP A 143 -3.35 18.34 -27.99
C ASP A 143 -2.74 18.71 -26.62
N THR A 144 -1.52 18.25 -26.39
CA THR A 144 -0.70 18.76 -25.29
C THR A 144 -0.06 20.06 -25.74
N VAL A 145 -0.23 21.12 -24.97
CA VAL A 145 0.33 22.45 -25.30
C VAL A 145 1.75 22.57 -24.76
N ALA A 146 2.58 23.35 -25.44
CA ALA A 146 3.89 23.77 -24.97
C ALA A 146 3.82 24.34 -23.54
N GLY A 147 4.80 24.00 -22.70
CA GLY A 147 4.83 24.40 -21.30
C GLY A 147 4.25 23.36 -20.32
N ALA A 148 3.75 22.23 -20.80
CA ALA A 148 3.34 21.12 -19.95
C ALA A 148 4.55 20.53 -19.22
N ASN A 149 4.36 20.21 -17.94
CA ASN A 149 5.42 19.77 -17.04
C ASN A 149 5.30 18.26 -16.78
N TYR A 150 6.41 17.54 -16.87
CA TYR A 150 6.53 16.12 -16.60
C TYR A 150 7.63 15.91 -15.56
N ILE A 151 7.23 15.49 -14.36
CA ILE A 151 8.12 15.24 -13.24
C ILE A 151 8.20 13.72 -13.06
N ILE A 152 9.40 13.18 -13.24
CA ILE A 152 9.71 11.75 -13.24
C ILE A 152 10.63 11.50 -12.05
N THR A 153 10.13 10.82 -11.03
CA THR A 153 10.85 10.56 -9.78
C THR A 153 10.75 9.11 -9.37
N ILE A 154 11.65 8.69 -8.49
CA ILE A 154 11.60 7.40 -7.82
C ILE A 154 11.65 7.62 -6.31
N ASP A 155 10.96 6.77 -5.56
CA ASP A 155 11.04 6.69 -4.10
C ASP A 155 11.40 5.26 -3.68
N ASP A 156 12.35 5.13 -2.76
CA ASP A 156 12.81 3.84 -2.25
C ASP A 156 11.73 3.22 -1.33
N ASN A 157 11.22 2.05 -1.71
CA ASN A 157 10.23 1.25 -0.95
C ASN A 157 10.77 -0.17 -0.75
N PHE A 158 12.04 -0.27 -0.35
CA PHE A 158 12.73 -1.54 -0.19
C PHE A 158 12.30 -2.29 1.07
N ASP A 159 12.36 -3.61 1.00
CA ASP A 159 11.98 -4.50 2.09
C ASP A 159 13.15 -4.89 2.97
N ALA A 160 12.89 -5.02 4.27
CA ALA A 160 13.82 -5.48 5.30
C ALA A 160 15.19 -4.76 5.28
N GLY A 161 15.24 -3.51 4.78
CA GLY A 161 16.48 -2.75 4.64
C GLY A 161 17.47 -3.31 3.59
N SER A 162 17.00 -4.14 2.67
CA SER A 162 17.81 -4.91 1.70
C SER A 162 18.28 -4.12 0.47
N GLN A 163 17.73 -2.91 0.25
CA GLN A 163 17.86 -2.13 -0.99
C GLN A 163 17.20 -2.76 -2.23
N THR A 164 16.27 -3.69 -2.03
CA THR A 164 15.46 -4.28 -3.08
C THR A 164 14.10 -4.74 -2.54
N ASP A 165 13.28 -5.28 -3.42
CA ASP A 165 11.98 -5.89 -3.13
C ASP A 165 12.17 -7.32 -2.59
N ALA A 166 11.31 -7.77 -1.69
CA ALA A 166 11.29 -9.15 -1.25
C ALA A 166 10.88 -10.10 -2.39
N GLY A 167 11.30 -11.37 -2.31
CA GLY A 167 10.97 -12.34 -3.35
C GLY A 167 9.50 -12.75 -3.30
N ASP A 168 8.86 -12.99 -4.45
CA ASP A 168 7.48 -13.51 -4.48
C ASP A 168 7.38 -15.05 -4.31
N THR A 169 8.50 -15.75 -4.50
CA THR A 169 8.59 -17.22 -4.58
C THR A 169 9.47 -17.80 -3.47
N PHE A 170 9.25 -19.06 -3.08
CA PHE A 170 10.04 -19.72 -2.04
C PHE A 170 11.54 -19.75 -2.38
N GLU A 171 11.87 -19.84 -3.67
CA GLU A 171 13.22 -19.83 -4.20
C GLU A 171 13.90 -18.46 -4.09
N THR A 172 13.12 -17.38 -4.22
CA THR A 172 13.61 -15.99 -4.17
C THR A 172 13.37 -15.33 -2.82
N ALA A 173 12.79 -16.07 -1.85
CA ALA A 173 12.42 -15.55 -0.55
C ALA A 173 13.59 -14.84 0.15
N MET A 174 13.32 -13.64 0.66
CA MET A 174 14.33 -12.80 1.28
C MET A 174 14.68 -13.33 2.66
N GLU A 175 15.95 -13.65 2.89
CA GLU A 175 16.42 -14.06 4.22
C GLU A 175 16.37 -12.89 5.19
N ILE A 176 15.73 -13.10 6.33
CA ILE A 176 15.63 -12.14 7.43
C ILE A 176 15.95 -12.83 8.76
N THR A 177 16.19 -12.02 9.79
CA THR A 177 16.45 -12.49 11.15
C THR A 177 15.34 -12.08 12.10
N GLN A 178 15.39 -12.55 13.36
CA GLN A 178 14.60 -11.97 14.44
C GLN A 178 14.76 -10.44 14.47
N GLY A 179 13.69 -9.72 14.79
CA GLY A 179 13.66 -8.26 14.87
C GLY A 179 12.47 -7.65 14.12
N THR A 180 12.56 -6.34 13.90
CA THR A 180 11.54 -5.56 13.19
C THR A 180 12.03 -5.24 11.79
N HIS A 181 11.22 -5.58 10.79
CA HIS A 181 11.47 -5.31 9.37
C HIS A 181 10.33 -4.48 8.80
N ASN A 182 10.65 -3.46 8.02
CA ASN A 182 9.65 -2.74 7.23
C ASN A 182 9.56 -3.38 5.86
N GLY A 183 8.36 -3.39 5.28
CA GLY A 183 8.19 -3.71 3.88
C GLY A 183 7.12 -2.86 3.22
N TYR A 184 6.95 -3.01 1.92
CA TYR A 184 5.96 -2.31 1.12
C TYR A 184 5.33 -3.27 0.13
N LEU A 185 4.03 -3.12 -0.11
CA LEU A 185 3.37 -3.84 -1.20
C LEU A 185 2.74 -2.83 -2.16
N SER A 186 2.97 -3.00 -3.45
CA SER A 186 2.39 -2.15 -4.49
C SER A 186 0.87 -2.29 -4.64
N GLY A 187 0.29 -3.40 -4.18
CA GLY A 187 -1.14 -3.70 -4.39
C GLY A 187 -1.49 -3.65 -5.88
N SER A 188 -2.42 -2.79 -6.27
CA SER A 188 -2.79 -2.61 -7.70
C SER A 188 -1.86 -1.66 -8.47
N LEU A 189 -0.84 -1.08 -7.83
CA LEU A 189 0.08 -0.11 -8.45
C LEU A 189 1.33 -0.73 -9.06
N GLY A 190 1.41 -2.06 -9.19
CA GLY A 190 2.67 -2.69 -9.54
C GLY A 190 2.61 -4.20 -9.65
N THR A 191 3.81 -4.78 -9.64
CA THR A 191 4.01 -6.24 -9.64
C THR A 191 4.50 -6.78 -8.30
N ASP A 192 5.03 -5.89 -7.45
CA ASP A 192 5.26 -6.14 -6.02
C ASP A 192 3.90 -6.35 -5.33
N THR A 193 3.43 -7.58 -5.35
CA THR A 193 2.09 -7.95 -4.83
C THR A 193 2.20 -8.98 -3.73
N LYS A 194 3.41 -9.34 -3.33
CA LYS A 194 3.64 -10.35 -2.30
C LYS A 194 5.10 -10.32 -1.88
N ASP A 195 5.31 -10.25 -0.58
CA ASP A 195 6.62 -10.42 0.01
C ASP A 195 6.74 -11.80 0.61
N LEU A 196 7.76 -12.55 0.22
CA LEU A 196 8.10 -13.80 0.85
C LEU A 196 9.47 -13.68 1.53
N TYR A 197 9.45 -13.93 2.82
CA TYR A 197 10.63 -13.96 3.65
C TYR A 197 10.97 -15.39 4.07
N ARG A 198 12.25 -15.60 4.40
CA ARG A 198 12.79 -16.84 4.94
C ARG A 198 13.49 -16.55 6.25
N LEU A 199 13.08 -17.24 7.32
CA LEU A 199 13.63 -17.10 8.66
C LEU A 199 14.19 -18.46 9.13
N PRO A 200 15.51 -18.59 9.31
CA PRO A 200 16.09 -19.77 9.93
C PRO A 200 15.66 -19.88 11.41
N VAL A 201 15.20 -21.06 11.82
CA VAL A 201 14.72 -21.36 13.17
C VAL A 201 15.30 -22.68 13.68
N GLU A 202 15.26 -22.85 15.00
CA GLU A 202 15.68 -24.08 15.68
C GLU A 202 14.49 -24.82 16.31
N ALA A 203 14.55 -26.15 16.31
CA ALA A 203 13.56 -26.98 16.99
C ALA A 203 13.50 -26.66 18.50
N GLY A 204 12.29 -26.58 19.04
CA GLY A 204 12.05 -26.25 20.45
C GLY A 204 12.00 -24.74 20.75
N THR A 205 11.95 -23.90 19.70
CA THR A 205 11.70 -22.46 19.84
C THR A 205 10.22 -22.14 19.63
N SER A 206 9.78 -21.03 20.21
CA SER A 206 8.49 -20.42 19.92
C SER A 206 8.71 -19.16 19.09
N LEU A 207 8.09 -19.11 17.91
CA LEU A 207 8.14 -17.99 16.98
C LEU A 207 6.86 -17.16 17.10
N THR A 208 6.98 -15.90 17.51
CA THR A 208 5.91 -14.90 17.42
C THR A 208 6.11 -14.06 16.16
N VAL A 209 5.05 -13.98 15.35
CA VAL A 209 5.01 -13.19 14.11
C VAL A 209 3.88 -12.18 14.23
N LYS A 210 4.23 -10.90 14.06
CA LYS A 210 3.28 -9.79 14.12
C LYS A 210 3.45 -8.88 12.91
N VAL A 211 2.36 -8.66 12.18
CA VAL A 211 2.31 -7.75 11.03
C VAL A 211 1.41 -6.57 11.36
N THR A 212 1.98 -5.37 11.31
CA THR A 212 1.28 -4.11 11.58
C THR A 212 1.06 -3.38 10.24
N PRO A 213 -0.20 -3.22 9.78
CA PRO A 213 -0.49 -2.44 8.58
C PRO A 213 -0.48 -0.93 8.84
N PRO A 214 -0.54 -0.11 7.78
CA PRO A 214 -0.95 1.28 7.84
C PRO A 214 -2.38 1.36 8.40
N SER A 215 -2.71 2.47 9.08
CA SER A 215 -3.96 2.58 9.86
C SER A 215 -5.24 2.46 9.04
N ASP A 216 -5.17 2.68 7.73
CA ASP A 216 -6.30 2.63 6.79
C ASP A 216 -6.19 1.46 5.80
N ARG A 217 -5.37 0.45 6.10
CA ARG A 217 -5.07 -0.68 5.21
C ARG A 217 -5.16 -2.03 5.91
N MET A 218 -5.40 -3.09 5.14
CA MET A 218 -5.45 -4.46 5.63
C MET A 218 -4.19 -5.23 5.23
N ARG A 219 -3.59 -5.95 6.17
CA ARG A 219 -2.45 -6.86 5.94
C ARG A 219 -2.66 -8.13 6.75
N GLY A 220 -2.29 -9.25 6.15
CA GLY A 220 -2.25 -10.54 6.80
C GLY A 220 -0.99 -11.29 6.37
N PHE A 221 -0.81 -12.48 6.91
CA PHE A 221 0.32 -13.32 6.56
C PHE A 221 -0.01 -14.80 6.61
N THR A 222 0.80 -15.59 5.92
CA THR A 222 0.86 -17.05 6.04
C THR A 222 2.25 -17.47 6.47
N LEU A 223 2.34 -18.47 7.34
CA LEU A 223 3.57 -19.18 7.68
C LEU A 223 3.60 -20.53 6.99
N TYR A 224 4.72 -20.85 6.38
CA TYR A 224 4.97 -22.15 5.77
C TYR A 224 6.20 -22.80 6.40
N ASP A 225 6.18 -24.13 6.48
CA ASP A 225 7.35 -24.91 6.88
C ASP A 225 8.37 -25.12 5.74
N GLU A 226 9.42 -25.90 6.00
CA GLU A 226 10.48 -26.20 5.04
C GLU A 226 9.97 -26.93 3.78
N ASP A 227 8.89 -27.71 3.93
CA ASP A 227 8.20 -28.43 2.86
C ASP A 227 7.17 -27.54 2.13
N ARG A 228 7.11 -26.25 2.47
CA ARG A 228 6.21 -25.24 1.91
C ARG A 228 4.74 -25.51 2.23
N ILE A 229 4.48 -26.22 3.33
CA ILE A 229 3.15 -26.50 3.83
C ILE A 229 2.77 -25.38 4.79
N GLU A 230 1.56 -24.82 4.61
CA GLU A 230 1.02 -23.82 5.53
C GLU A 230 0.86 -24.42 6.94
N ILE A 231 1.44 -23.74 7.94
CA ILE A 231 1.41 -24.16 9.34
C ILE A 231 0.65 -23.18 10.26
N ALA A 232 0.41 -21.95 9.79
CA ALA A 232 -0.40 -20.92 10.43
C ALA A 232 -0.71 -19.80 9.44
N ALA A 233 -1.79 -19.07 9.66
CA ALA A 233 -2.11 -17.86 8.91
C ALA A 233 -2.96 -16.92 9.76
N GLU A 234 -2.81 -15.61 9.56
CA GLU A 234 -3.63 -14.61 10.23
C GLU A 234 -4.03 -13.51 9.24
N TYR A 235 -5.34 -13.31 9.14
CA TYR A 235 -5.99 -12.55 8.08
C TYR A 235 -7.13 -11.68 8.65
N PRO A 236 -6.79 -10.55 9.30
CA PRO A 236 -7.80 -9.65 9.84
C PRO A 236 -8.71 -9.08 8.76
N SER A 237 -9.97 -8.80 9.10
CA SER A 237 -11.02 -8.40 8.16
C SER A 237 -11.36 -6.90 8.17
N TYR A 238 -10.59 -6.06 8.86
CA TYR A 238 -10.82 -4.62 8.95
C TYR A 238 -9.50 -3.83 8.86
N PRO A 239 -9.51 -2.62 8.27
CA PRO A 239 -8.32 -1.78 8.14
C PRO A 239 -7.66 -1.44 9.48
N GLY A 240 -6.33 -1.37 9.50
CA GLY A 240 -5.52 -1.03 10.66
C GLY A 240 -5.35 -2.16 11.69
N ALA A 241 -5.99 -3.32 11.48
CA ALA A 241 -5.87 -4.46 12.38
C ALA A 241 -4.47 -5.10 12.33
N ILE A 242 -3.88 -5.36 13.49
CA ILE A 242 -2.60 -6.05 13.60
C ILE A 242 -2.86 -7.56 13.50
N ALA A 243 -2.21 -8.23 12.54
CA ALA A 243 -2.18 -9.68 12.46
C ALA A 243 -1.07 -10.21 13.38
N ASN A 244 -1.36 -11.21 14.22
CA ASN A 244 -0.38 -11.75 15.17
C ASN A 244 -0.63 -13.24 15.46
N THR A 245 0.42 -14.05 15.47
CA THR A 245 0.37 -15.44 15.94
C THR A 245 1.66 -15.83 16.66
N THR A 246 1.58 -16.83 17.54
CA THR A 246 2.73 -17.51 18.13
C THR A 246 2.68 -18.98 17.73
N LYS A 247 3.81 -19.54 17.31
CA LYS A 247 3.92 -20.91 16.80
C LYS A 247 5.12 -21.63 17.42
N GLU A 248 4.86 -22.76 18.04
CA GLU A 248 5.91 -23.69 18.46
C GLU A 248 6.55 -24.37 17.25
N ILE A 249 7.87 -24.30 17.19
CA ILE A 249 8.70 -24.85 16.12
C ILE A 249 9.23 -26.21 16.57
N THR A 250 8.92 -27.25 15.79
CA THR A 250 9.26 -28.65 16.14
C THR A 250 10.42 -29.22 15.34
N TYR A 251 10.97 -28.46 14.39
CA TYR A 251 12.09 -28.84 13.53
C TYR A 251 13.07 -27.67 13.39
N SER A 252 14.35 -27.95 13.11
CA SER A 252 15.33 -26.92 12.76
C SER A 252 15.39 -26.80 11.24
N GLY A 253 15.30 -25.58 10.73
CA GLY A 253 15.21 -25.32 9.29
C GLY A 253 14.65 -23.93 9.03
N ASP A 254 14.11 -23.74 7.84
CA ASP A 254 13.52 -22.46 7.45
C ASP A 254 12.01 -22.44 7.73
N ILE A 255 11.53 -21.29 8.19
CA ILE A 255 10.12 -20.89 8.14
C ILE A 255 10.00 -19.82 7.08
N TYR A 256 9.01 -19.96 6.20
CA TYR A 256 8.69 -18.93 5.21
C TYR A 256 7.51 -18.10 5.68
N ILE A 257 7.60 -16.79 5.54
CA ILE A 257 6.56 -15.84 5.94
C ILE A 257 6.11 -15.12 4.67
N GLY A 258 4.89 -15.39 4.23
CA GLY A 258 4.28 -14.71 3.09
C GLY A 258 3.38 -13.58 3.54
N ILE A 259 3.71 -12.35 3.16
CA ILE A 259 2.85 -11.17 3.32
C ILE A 259 2.13 -10.95 2.01
N THR A 260 0.80 -10.98 2.04
CA THR A 260 -0.03 -10.78 0.85
C THR A 260 -1.01 -9.62 1.06
N PRO A 261 -1.23 -8.75 0.05
CA PRO A 261 -2.15 -7.65 0.12
C PRO A 261 -3.60 -8.12 -0.06
N TYR A 262 -4.54 -7.35 0.47
CA TYR A 262 -5.98 -7.49 0.24
C TYR A 262 -6.47 -6.58 -0.90
N ASP A 263 -5.74 -6.54 -2.02
CA ASP A 263 -5.94 -5.59 -3.13
C ASP A 263 -5.58 -4.12 -2.83
N ASP A 264 -4.78 -3.86 -1.79
CA ASP A 264 -4.39 -2.51 -1.38
C ASP A 264 -2.87 -2.37 -1.22
N TYR A 265 -2.37 -1.15 -1.41
CA TYR A 265 -0.94 -0.83 -1.45
C TYR A 265 -0.46 -0.16 -0.15
N GLY A 266 0.84 -0.06 0.03
CA GLY A 266 1.48 0.66 1.13
C GLY A 266 2.36 -0.19 2.03
N GLU A 267 3.03 0.50 2.94
CA GLU A 267 4.00 -0.06 3.90
C GLU A 267 3.37 -1.11 4.83
N TYR A 268 4.19 -1.84 5.57
CA TYR A 268 3.83 -2.59 6.78
C TYR A 268 5.08 -2.80 7.63
N THR A 269 4.89 -3.22 8.87
CA THR A 269 5.98 -3.64 9.76
C THR A 269 5.79 -5.10 10.14
N LEU A 270 6.82 -5.92 9.96
CA LEU A 270 6.93 -7.32 10.37
C LEU A 270 7.83 -7.41 11.60
N ASP A 271 7.24 -7.69 12.76
CA ASP A 271 7.93 -7.96 14.01
C ASP A 271 8.06 -9.48 14.21
N LEU A 272 9.29 -9.95 14.40
CA LEU A 272 9.61 -11.35 14.64
C LEU A 272 10.33 -11.50 15.98
N GLU A 273 9.81 -12.39 16.83
CA GLU A 273 10.41 -12.73 18.11
C GLU A 273 10.55 -14.26 18.23
N ILE A 274 11.78 -14.73 18.46
CA ILE A 274 12.07 -16.13 18.72
C ILE A 274 12.43 -16.26 20.19
N THR A 275 11.72 -17.13 20.91
CA THR A 275 12.01 -17.44 22.31
C THR A 275 12.34 -18.92 22.44
N ASN A 276 13.33 -19.25 23.27
CA ASN A 276 13.53 -20.63 23.68
C ASN A 276 12.59 -20.89 24.84
N GLU A 277 11.82 -21.98 24.80
CA GLU A 277 11.25 -22.49 26.03
C GLU A 277 12.42 -22.93 26.92
N THR A 278 12.85 -22.07 27.85
CA THR A 278 13.70 -22.53 28.95
C THR A 278 12.86 -23.56 29.68
N GLY A 279 13.24 -24.83 29.56
CA GLY A 279 12.51 -25.94 30.11
C GLY A 279 11.99 -25.63 31.50
N ILE A 280 10.71 -25.94 31.72
CA ILE A 280 10.25 -26.30 33.06
C ILE A 280 11.32 -27.23 33.60
N ALA A 281 12.04 -26.79 34.63
CA ALA A 281 12.99 -27.61 35.35
C ALA A 281 12.22 -28.85 35.79
N GLY A 282 12.37 -29.92 35.00
CA GLY A 282 11.86 -31.24 35.32
C GLY A 282 12.48 -31.61 36.64
N GLY A 283 11.66 -31.58 37.69
CA GLY A 283 12.02 -32.19 38.94
C GLY A 283 12.22 -33.66 38.66
N GLU A 284 13.46 -34.13 38.70
CA GLU A 284 13.83 -35.48 39.12
C GLU A 284 15.20 -35.41 39.81
N GLY A 285 15.16 -35.76 41.09
CA GLY A 285 16.30 -35.78 42.00
C GLY A 285 15.85 -36.17 43.42
N LEU A 286 14.93 -37.13 43.51
CA LEU A 286 14.67 -37.85 44.76
C LEU A 286 15.78 -38.88 44.95
N GLU A 287 16.78 -38.54 45.76
CA GLU A 287 17.60 -39.54 46.46
C GLU A 287 17.48 -39.28 47.98
N ALA A 288 16.78 -40.18 48.68
CA ALA A 288 17.02 -40.47 50.10
C ALA A 288 18.32 -41.29 50.16
N ILE A 289 19.25 -41.17 51.12
CA ILE A 289 19.26 -41.37 52.59
C ILE A 289 20.67 -40.87 53.04
N GLU A 290 21.03 -40.40 54.25
CA GLU A 290 20.80 -40.86 55.62
C GLU A 290 21.39 -39.81 56.62
N GLU A 291 20.98 -39.88 57.90
CA GLU A 291 21.22 -39.01 59.07
C GLU A 291 22.66 -38.50 59.34
N LYS A 292 22.81 -37.28 59.90
CA LYS A 292 23.07 -37.07 61.35
C LYS A 292 23.33 -35.62 61.79
N ASP A 293 22.91 -35.39 63.02
CA ASP A 293 23.37 -34.43 64.04
C ASP A 293 22.55 -33.15 64.30
N GLU A 294 22.12 -33.07 65.56
CA GLU A 294 21.56 -32.00 66.39
C GLU A 294 22.24 -30.63 66.11
N VAL A 295 21.66 -29.44 66.30
CA VAL A 295 21.13 -28.83 67.53
C VAL A 295 20.39 -27.53 67.14
N GLY A 296 19.32 -27.17 67.86
CA GLY A 296 18.99 -25.76 68.14
C GLY A 296 17.58 -25.28 67.81
N LEU A 297 16.68 -25.32 68.80
CA LEU A 297 15.47 -24.48 68.86
C LEU A 297 15.88 -22.99 68.98
N PRO A 298 15.02 -22.06 68.53
CA PRO A 298 14.17 -21.42 69.52
C PRO A 298 12.69 -21.38 69.13
N GLU A 299 11.87 -21.52 70.17
CA GLU A 299 10.47 -21.16 70.24
C GLU A 299 10.33 -19.65 70.06
N ASP A 300 9.37 -19.20 69.25
CA ASP A 300 8.71 -17.92 69.46
C ASP A 300 7.24 -18.05 69.03
N GLU A 301 6.38 -17.96 70.03
CA GLU A 301 4.93 -17.89 69.91
C GLU A 301 4.49 -16.53 69.34
N VAL A 302 3.61 -16.51 68.34
CA VAL A 302 2.59 -15.46 68.21
C VAL A 302 1.40 -15.89 67.33
N GLY A 303 0.27 -16.15 67.99
CA GLY A 303 -1.05 -15.59 67.68
C GLY A 303 -1.74 -15.94 66.35
N LEU A 304 -2.71 -16.86 66.43
CA LEU A 304 -3.87 -16.90 65.52
C LEU A 304 -4.72 -15.62 65.67
N PRO A 305 -5.39 -15.21 64.59
CA PRO A 305 -6.83 -15.02 64.71
C PRO A 305 -7.60 -15.84 63.68
N GLU A 306 -8.60 -16.57 64.17
CA GLU A 306 -9.75 -17.02 63.42
C GLU A 306 -10.58 -15.80 63.04
N ASP A 307 -10.98 -15.68 61.76
CA ASP A 307 -12.15 -14.90 61.39
C ASP A 307 -12.83 -15.57 60.20
N GLU A 308 -14.09 -15.95 60.44
CA GLU A 308 -15.02 -16.48 59.47
C GLU A 308 -15.56 -15.39 58.54
N ALA A 309 -15.66 -15.68 57.24
CA ALA A 309 -16.65 -15.03 56.36
C ALA A 309 -16.89 -15.84 55.08
N GLY A 310 -18.01 -16.57 55.09
CA GLY A 310 -18.97 -16.83 54.00
C GLY A 310 -18.50 -16.88 52.54
N LEU A 311 -18.66 -18.06 51.94
CA LEU A 311 -18.90 -18.24 50.51
C LEU A 311 -20.27 -17.65 50.13
N PRO A 312 -20.40 -16.97 48.97
CA PRO A 312 -21.66 -16.92 48.25
C PRO A 312 -21.66 -17.95 47.10
N GLU A 313 -22.56 -18.91 47.21
CA GLU A 313 -23.12 -19.63 46.06
C GLU A 313 -24.15 -18.70 45.40
N ASP A 314 -23.96 -18.35 44.13
CA ASP A 314 -25.03 -17.75 43.32
C ASP A 314 -25.20 -18.58 42.04
N GLU A 315 -26.25 -19.41 42.05
CA GLU A 315 -26.91 -19.89 40.86
C GLU A 315 -27.67 -18.74 40.19
N ALA A 316 -27.37 -18.48 38.91
CA ALA A 316 -28.27 -17.71 38.06
C ALA A 316 -28.40 -18.43 36.72
N GLY A 317 -29.57 -19.02 36.52
CA GLY A 317 -29.95 -19.83 35.37
C GLY A 317 -30.03 -19.06 34.05
N LEU A 318 -29.92 -19.87 32.99
CA LEU A 318 -30.17 -19.53 31.60
C LEU A 318 -31.60 -18.98 31.39
N PRO A 319 -31.79 -17.99 30.50
CA PRO A 319 -33.02 -17.87 29.75
C PRO A 319 -32.83 -18.46 28.34
N GLU A 320 -33.52 -19.57 28.08
CA GLU A 320 -33.90 -19.99 26.74
C GLU A 320 -34.89 -18.97 26.15
N GLY A 321 -34.63 -18.51 24.93
CA GLY A 321 -35.52 -17.65 24.17
C GLY A 321 -35.59 -18.09 22.72
N GLU A 322 -36.53 -18.97 22.41
CA GLU A 322 -37.02 -19.19 21.06
C GLU A 322 -37.72 -17.92 20.54
N GLY A 323 -37.42 -17.52 19.31
CA GLY A 323 -38.09 -16.41 18.62
C GLY A 323 -37.84 -16.50 17.12
N GLY A 324 -38.85 -16.98 16.40
CA GLY A 324 -38.78 -17.47 15.03
C GLY A 324 -38.49 -16.44 13.93
N LEU A 325 -38.14 -17.02 12.77
CA LEU A 325 -38.01 -16.38 11.46
C LEU A 325 -39.34 -15.72 11.03
N PRO A 326 -39.31 -14.52 10.43
CA PRO A 326 -40.40 -14.05 9.61
C PRO A 326 -40.17 -14.46 8.14
N GLU A 327 -41.00 -15.40 7.66
CA GLU A 327 -41.33 -15.53 6.23
C GLU A 327 -42.14 -14.30 5.80
N GLY A 328 -41.71 -13.66 4.72
CA GLY A 328 -42.41 -12.52 4.12
C GLY A 328 -42.40 -12.66 2.59
N GLU A 329 -43.43 -13.29 2.06
CA GLU A 329 -43.81 -13.20 0.65
C GLU A 329 -44.22 -11.77 0.29
N GLY A 330 -43.68 -11.24 -0.81
CA GLY A 330 -44.08 -9.95 -1.37
C GLY A 330 -43.72 -9.89 -2.85
N GLY A 331 -44.72 -10.11 -3.69
CA GLY A 331 -44.58 -10.34 -5.13
C GLY A 331 -44.07 -9.17 -5.98
N LEU A 332 -43.55 -9.56 -7.14
CA LEU A 332 -43.19 -8.70 -8.27
C LEU A 332 -44.44 -8.07 -8.90
N PRO A 333 -44.45 -6.77 -9.22
CA PRO A 333 -45.39 -6.24 -10.20
C PRO A 333 -44.81 -6.35 -11.61
N GLU A 334 -45.45 -7.20 -12.43
CA GLU A 334 -45.41 -7.11 -13.89
C GLU A 334 -46.10 -5.82 -14.34
N GLY A 335 -45.48 -5.10 -15.27
CA GLY A 335 -46.05 -3.92 -15.92
C GLY A 335 -45.62 -3.87 -17.37
N GLU A 336 -46.46 -4.41 -18.26
CA GLU A 336 -46.42 -4.22 -19.71
C GLU A 336 -46.64 -2.74 -20.07
N GLY A 337 -45.92 -2.24 -21.08
CA GLY A 337 -46.11 -0.88 -21.57
C GLY A 337 -45.28 -0.51 -22.79
N GLY A 338 -45.67 -1.02 -23.96
CA GLY A 338 -45.71 -0.32 -25.25
C GLY A 338 -44.44 0.34 -25.83
N LEU A 339 -43.93 -0.24 -26.93
CA LEU A 339 -43.11 0.43 -27.94
C LEU A 339 -43.89 1.53 -28.67
N PRO A 340 -43.22 2.62 -29.09
CA PRO A 340 -43.51 3.20 -30.39
C PRO A 340 -42.28 3.11 -31.31
N GLU A 341 -42.47 2.47 -32.47
CA GLU A 341 -41.67 2.69 -33.66
C GLU A 341 -41.92 4.11 -34.19
N GLY A 342 -40.85 4.79 -34.60
CA GLY A 342 -40.92 6.09 -35.27
C GLY A 342 -39.54 6.58 -35.69
N GLU A 343 -39.26 6.49 -36.99
CA GLU A 343 -38.04 6.90 -37.68
C GLU A 343 -37.70 8.39 -37.49
N GLY A 344 -36.38 8.70 -37.49
CA GLY A 344 -35.88 9.97 -38.03
C GLY A 344 -34.93 10.79 -37.15
N GLY A 345 -33.65 10.82 -37.52
CA GLY A 345 -32.81 12.03 -37.45
C GLY A 345 -31.92 12.21 -36.22
N LEU A 346 -30.60 12.02 -36.40
CA LEU A 346 -29.57 12.73 -35.63
C LEU A 346 -29.76 14.24 -35.85
N PRO A 347 -29.67 15.10 -34.81
CA PRO A 347 -28.36 15.70 -34.51
C PRO A 347 -28.12 16.11 -33.04
N GLY A 348 -26.85 16.35 -32.70
CA GLY A 348 -26.47 17.40 -31.73
C GLY A 348 -26.13 16.94 -30.32
N PHE A 349 -24.83 16.78 -30.07
CA PHE A 349 -24.23 16.75 -28.74
C PHE A 349 -24.32 18.14 -28.08
N GLU A 350 -25.07 18.28 -26.98
CA GLU A 350 -24.85 19.31 -25.96
C GLU A 350 -25.32 18.79 -24.59
N ALA A 351 -24.40 18.32 -23.76
CA ALA A 351 -24.65 18.04 -22.35
C ALA A 351 -24.04 19.15 -21.50
N ILE A 352 -24.90 20.07 -21.02
CA ILE A 352 -24.57 21.11 -20.05
C ILE A 352 -24.57 20.46 -18.65
N PHE A 353 -23.40 20.34 -18.01
CA PHE A 353 -23.31 20.01 -16.59
C PHE A 353 -23.46 21.27 -15.75
N ALA A 354 -24.55 21.34 -14.97
CA ALA A 354 -24.79 22.36 -13.97
C ALA A 354 -23.95 22.06 -12.70
N VAL A 355 -22.96 22.90 -12.41
CA VAL A 355 -22.29 22.95 -11.10
C VAL A 355 -23.02 23.99 -10.24
N ALA A 356 -23.84 23.53 -9.30
CA ALA A 356 -24.38 24.39 -8.24
C ALA A 356 -23.33 24.57 -7.14
N GLY A 357 -22.49 25.59 -7.30
CA GLY A 357 -21.62 26.10 -6.23
C GLY A 357 -22.38 27.10 -5.35
N LEU A 358 -22.46 26.82 -4.06
CA LEU A 358 -22.79 27.80 -3.03
C LEU A 358 -21.56 28.68 -2.78
N LEU A 359 -21.51 29.83 -3.44
CA LEU A 359 -20.52 30.89 -3.20
C LEU A 359 -21.20 32.03 -2.45
N SER A 360 -20.96 32.07 -1.14
CA SER A 360 -21.31 33.21 -0.30
C SER A 360 -20.35 34.37 -0.59
N VAL A 361 -20.79 35.34 -1.38
CA VAL A 361 -20.22 36.70 -1.36
C VAL A 361 -21.37 37.71 -1.29
N ALA A 362 -21.53 38.27 -0.10
CA ALA A 362 -22.44 39.39 0.14
C ALA A 362 -21.86 40.67 -0.49
N PHE A 363 -22.47 41.15 -1.57
CA PHE A 363 -22.42 42.56 -1.93
C PHE A 363 -23.84 43.04 -2.22
N LEU A 364 -24.42 43.72 -1.23
CA LEU A 364 -25.80 44.19 -1.23
C LEU A 364 -25.93 45.44 -2.10
N LEU A 365 -26.76 45.30 -3.14
CA LEU A 365 -27.31 46.33 -4.02
C LEU A 365 -27.98 47.49 -3.26
N LYS A 366 -27.91 48.72 -3.81
CA LYS A 366 -29.04 49.25 -4.58
C LYS A 366 -28.78 50.57 -5.28
N ARG A 367 -29.17 50.59 -6.56
CA ARG A 367 -29.67 51.75 -7.30
C ARG A 367 -30.74 52.51 -6.51
N LYS A 368 -30.56 53.82 -6.38
CA LYS A 368 -31.43 54.81 -7.05
C LYS A 368 -30.57 55.98 -7.51
#